data_AF-A0A328EJM2-F1
#
_entry.id   AF-A0A328EJM2-F1
#
_cell.length_a   1.000
_cell.length_b   1.000
_cell.length_c   1.000
_cell.angle_alpha   90.00
_cell.angle_beta   90.00
_cell.angle_gamma   90.00
#
_symmetry.space_group_name_H-M   'P 1'
#
loop_
_entity.id
_entity.type
_entity.pdbx_description
1 polymer ?
#
loop_
_entity_poly.entity_id
_entity_poly.type
_entity_poly.pdbx_seq_one_letter_code
_entity_poly.pdbx_strand_id
1 'polypeptide(L)'
;MSLDEYSYDIDNSESPGSSPEQVKEVSEKFKESIKKASAGITRTQKDEKKAKKYDFLLANFLVKIIIDKKYDSVLENIFKVMDFGYSSNFILGILSLINLEVSNKIREISGKEQISFDFRLEEVGEFDDNNMRKPIKDRINLWIEDMIDATTIDFSSIQNKRNIELLDKDGKVIIIFTAQIISFFLNEANISIKKDKAISISKFIISEVKSAMKSLKIEEI
;
A
#
# COMPACT_ATOMS: atom_id res chain seq x y z
N MET A 1 16.70 15.62 23.14
CA MET A 1 15.90 16.70 23.74
C MET A 1 14.57 16.07 24.15
N SER A 2 14.41 15.79 25.44
CA SER A 2 13.14 15.32 26.01
C SER A 2 12.19 16.52 26.11
N LEU A 3 10.88 16.24 26.18
CA LEU A 3 9.83 17.26 26.36
C LEU A 3 9.91 17.98 27.73
N ASP A 4 10.88 17.63 28.57
CA ASP A 4 11.11 18.23 29.89
C ASP A 4 12.00 19.49 29.83
N GLU A 5 12.60 19.81 28.67
CA GLU A 5 13.46 21.02 28.51
C GLU A 5 12.68 22.31 28.18
N TYR A 6 11.34 22.27 28.14
CA TYR A 6 10.49 23.44 27.88
C TYR A 6 9.66 23.88 29.10
N SER A 7 10.17 23.74 30.33
CA SER A 7 9.66 24.55 31.43
C SER A 7 10.17 25.97 31.28
N TYR A 8 9.48 26.76 30.45
CA TYR A 8 9.66 28.22 30.50
C TYR A 8 9.20 28.69 31.88
N ASP A 9 10.15 29.16 32.67
CA ASP A 9 9.88 30.00 33.82
C ASP A 9 9.01 31.16 33.38
N ILE A 10 7.76 31.19 33.84
CA ILE A 10 6.88 32.35 33.72
C ILE A 10 7.43 33.36 34.73
N ASP A 11 8.45 34.09 34.30
CA ASP A 11 8.91 35.26 35.02
C ASP A 11 7.85 36.36 34.84
N ASN A 12 7.30 36.79 35.97
CA ASN A 12 6.32 37.86 36.08
C ASN A 12 6.88 39.13 35.43
N SER A 13 6.45 39.43 34.20
CA SER A 13 6.50 40.78 33.65
C SER A 13 5.07 41.27 33.49
N GLU A 14 4.65 42.10 34.44
CA GLU A 14 3.38 42.82 34.43
C GLU A 14 3.30 43.69 33.16
N SER A 15 2.44 43.30 32.22
CA SER A 15 1.94 44.19 31.16
C SER A 15 0.56 44.70 31.56
N PRO A 16 0.35 46.03 31.66
CA PRO A 16 -0.93 46.58 32.06
C PRO A 16 -1.89 46.60 30.86
N GLY A 17 -2.90 45.72 30.84
CA GLY A 17 -4.01 45.89 29.90
C GLY A 17 -4.79 44.66 29.43
N SER A 18 -4.41 43.43 29.81
CA SER A 18 -5.17 42.24 29.41
C SER A 18 -6.18 41.84 30.49
N SER A 19 -7.48 41.80 30.14
CA SER A 19 -8.51 41.33 31.08
C SER A 19 -8.27 39.84 31.41
N PRO A 20 -8.62 39.38 32.63
CA PRO A 20 -8.44 37.97 33.03
C PRO A 20 -9.12 36.98 32.06
N GLU A 21 -10.17 37.42 31.38
CA GLU A 21 -10.90 36.65 30.36
C GLU A 21 -10.09 36.50 29.06
N GLN A 22 -9.40 37.55 28.61
CA GLN A 22 -8.53 37.49 27.43
C GLN A 22 -7.31 36.58 27.67
N VAL A 23 -6.73 36.61 28.87
CA VAL A 23 -5.59 35.73 29.23
C VAL A 23 -6.02 34.26 29.29
N LYS A 24 -7.22 33.97 29.80
CA LYS A 24 -7.79 32.61 29.79
C LYS A 24 -8.08 32.12 28.38
N GLU A 25 -8.69 32.95 27.53
CA GLU A 25 -9.02 32.58 26.15
C GLU A 25 -7.76 32.30 25.30
N VAL A 26 -6.70 33.11 25.46
CA VAL A 26 -5.39 32.88 24.81
C VAL A 26 -4.73 31.59 25.33
N SER A 27 -4.82 31.31 26.63
CA SER A 27 -4.31 30.07 27.24
C SER A 27 -5.06 28.83 26.74
N GLU A 28 -6.39 28.89 26.59
CA GLU A 28 -7.17 27.79 26.04
C GLU A 28 -6.88 27.55 24.55
N LYS A 29 -6.81 28.61 23.74
CA LYS A 29 -6.39 28.51 22.32
C LYS A 29 -4.97 27.94 22.18
N PHE A 30 -4.06 28.27 23.09
CA PHE A 30 -2.72 27.70 23.13
C PHE A 30 -2.71 26.21 23.53
N LYS A 31 -3.48 25.83 24.55
CA LYS A 31 -3.66 24.42 24.95
C LYS A 31 -4.30 23.59 23.83
N GLU A 32 -5.29 24.12 23.12
CA GLU A 32 -5.91 23.47 21.97
C GLU A 32 -4.94 23.30 20.81
N SER A 33 -4.13 24.31 20.50
CA SER A 33 -3.14 24.23 19.43
C SER A 33 -2.02 23.25 19.76
N ILE A 34 -1.55 23.19 21.01
CA ILE A 34 -0.62 22.13 21.47
C ILE A 34 -1.27 20.75 21.36
N LYS A 35 -2.51 20.57 21.82
CA LYS A 35 -3.22 19.28 21.70
C LYS A 35 -3.33 18.84 20.24
N LYS A 36 -3.69 19.77 19.33
CA LYS A 36 -3.77 19.51 17.88
C LYS A 36 -2.39 19.15 17.30
N ALA A 37 -1.34 19.88 17.67
CA ALA A 37 0.03 19.60 17.22
C ALA A 37 0.53 18.24 17.72
N SER A 38 0.37 17.93 19.01
CA SER A 38 0.74 16.64 19.61
C SER A 38 -0.05 15.47 19.01
N ALA A 39 -1.35 15.66 18.72
CA ALA A 39 -2.15 14.67 18.00
C ALA A 39 -1.62 14.44 16.56
N GLY A 40 -1.22 15.51 15.87
CA GLY A 40 -0.59 15.43 14.54
C GLY A 40 0.74 14.68 14.55
N ILE A 41 1.60 14.94 15.54
CA ILE A 41 2.87 14.22 15.74
C ILE A 41 2.60 12.73 16.00
N THR A 42 1.67 12.43 16.89
CA THR A 42 1.31 11.04 17.23
C THR A 42 0.77 10.28 16.01
N ARG A 43 -0.08 10.93 15.19
CA ARG A 43 -0.59 10.34 13.95
C ARG A 43 0.56 10.04 12.97
N THR A 44 1.46 11.00 12.78
CA THR A 44 2.62 10.85 11.90
C THR A 44 3.53 9.70 12.33
N GLN A 45 3.82 9.57 13.63
CA GLN A 45 4.61 8.47 14.16
C GLN A 45 3.94 7.10 13.94
N LYS A 46 2.62 7.01 14.09
CA LYS A 46 1.87 5.78 13.79
C LYS A 46 1.95 5.43 12.30
N ASP A 47 1.78 6.41 11.42
CA ASP A 47 1.90 6.24 9.96
C ASP A 47 3.30 5.77 9.55
N GLU A 48 4.35 6.34 10.15
CA GLU A 48 5.74 5.93 9.90
C GLU A 48 6.01 4.50 10.37
N LYS A 49 5.48 4.12 11.54
CA LYS A 49 5.61 2.74 12.04
C LYS A 49 4.98 1.72 11.09
N LYS A 50 3.81 2.04 10.54
CA LYS A 50 3.13 1.20 9.55
C LYS A 50 3.92 1.11 8.24
N ALA A 51 4.42 2.24 7.74
CA ALA A 51 5.28 2.27 6.56
C ALA A 51 6.50 1.35 6.72
N LYS A 52 7.25 1.51 7.84
CA LYS A 52 8.43 0.69 8.15
C LYS A 52 8.10 -0.79 8.22
N LYS A 53 6.97 -1.17 8.83
CA LYS A 53 6.53 -2.58 8.87
C LYS A 53 6.46 -3.19 7.46
N TYR A 54 5.86 -2.48 6.50
CA TYR A 54 5.76 -2.98 5.12
C TYR A 54 7.09 -2.91 4.37
N ASP A 55 7.95 -1.93 4.65
CA ASP A 55 9.30 -1.88 4.08
C ASP A 55 10.14 -3.09 4.51
N PHE A 56 10.09 -3.47 5.80
CA PHE A 56 10.75 -4.67 6.30
C PHE A 56 10.16 -5.95 5.69
N LEU A 57 8.84 -6.04 5.55
CA LEU A 57 8.20 -7.17 4.90
C LEU A 57 8.66 -7.30 3.45
N LEU A 58 8.60 -6.21 2.67
CA LEU A 58 9.06 -6.21 1.29
C LEU A 58 10.53 -6.62 1.18
N ALA A 59 11.42 -6.04 2.00
CA ALA A 59 12.83 -6.42 2.00
C ALA A 59 13.04 -7.93 2.22
N ASN A 60 12.36 -8.52 3.21
CA ASN A 60 12.45 -9.96 3.50
C ASN A 60 12.00 -10.82 2.31
N PHE A 61 10.92 -10.41 1.62
CA PHE A 61 10.43 -11.13 0.44
C PHE A 61 11.31 -10.92 -0.79
N LEU A 62 11.86 -9.72 -0.99
CA LEU A 62 12.77 -9.42 -2.09
C LEU A 62 14.04 -10.27 -2.03
N VAL A 63 14.60 -10.51 -0.84
CA VAL A 63 15.74 -11.42 -0.69
C VAL A 63 15.42 -12.80 -1.27
N LYS A 64 14.24 -13.35 -0.97
CA LYS A 64 13.81 -14.66 -1.49
C LYS A 64 13.58 -14.61 -3.00
N ILE A 65 12.95 -13.54 -3.51
CA ILE A 65 12.65 -13.37 -4.94
C ILE A 65 13.94 -13.22 -5.77
N ILE A 66 14.93 -12.46 -5.26
CA ILE A 66 16.20 -12.22 -5.97
C ILE A 66 17.06 -13.48 -6.10
N ILE A 67 17.00 -14.38 -5.11
CA ILE A 67 17.78 -15.62 -5.12
C ILE A 67 17.16 -16.68 -6.06
N ASP A 68 15.84 -16.64 -6.25
CA ASP A 68 15.12 -17.59 -7.09
C ASP A 68 15.03 -17.09 -8.55
N LYS A 69 15.85 -17.71 -9.41
CA LYS A 69 15.99 -17.37 -10.84
C LYS A 69 14.67 -17.35 -11.61
N LYS A 70 13.63 -18.04 -11.14
CA LYS A 70 12.33 -18.01 -11.83
C LYS A 70 11.77 -16.59 -11.90
N TYR A 71 12.11 -15.73 -10.94
CA TYR A 71 11.64 -14.35 -10.89
C TYR A 71 12.54 -13.36 -11.65
N ASP A 72 13.62 -13.79 -12.29
CA ASP A 72 14.56 -12.90 -13.00
C ASP A 72 13.83 -11.97 -13.97
N SER A 73 12.80 -12.50 -14.65
CA SER A 73 12.00 -11.73 -15.59
C SER A 73 11.26 -10.56 -14.96
N VAL A 74 10.87 -10.63 -13.68
CA VAL A 74 10.08 -9.59 -12.99
C VAL A 74 10.91 -8.61 -12.17
N LEU A 75 12.17 -8.94 -11.84
CA LEU A 75 13.03 -8.14 -10.96
C LEU A 75 13.22 -6.69 -11.44
N GLU A 76 13.43 -6.48 -12.74
CA GLU A 76 13.67 -5.15 -13.29
C GLU A 76 12.49 -4.20 -13.02
N ASN A 77 11.25 -4.67 -13.21
CA ASN A 77 10.08 -3.83 -13.00
C ASN A 77 9.75 -3.65 -11.52
N ILE A 78 10.12 -4.61 -10.65
CA ILE A 78 10.05 -4.44 -9.19
C ILE A 78 10.91 -3.25 -8.77
N PHE A 79 12.18 -3.20 -9.22
CA PHE A 79 13.05 -2.07 -8.87
C PHE A 79 12.56 -0.76 -9.48
N LYS A 80 12.07 -0.76 -10.73
CA LYS A 80 11.49 0.44 -11.33
C LYS A 80 10.32 1.01 -10.54
N VAL A 81 9.40 0.19 -10.03
CA VAL A 81 8.28 0.71 -9.22
C VAL A 81 8.73 1.24 -7.86
N MET A 82 9.77 0.64 -7.27
CA MET A 82 10.39 1.14 -6.04
C MET A 82 11.05 2.49 -6.27
N ASP A 83 11.86 2.62 -7.32
CA ASP A 83 12.54 3.87 -7.70
C ASP A 83 11.55 4.98 -8.06
N PHE A 84 10.41 4.62 -8.65
CA PHE A 84 9.31 5.56 -8.93
C PHE A 84 8.60 6.06 -7.67
N GLY A 85 8.83 5.42 -6.52
CA GLY A 85 8.31 5.86 -5.22
C GLY A 85 6.96 5.25 -4.82
N TYR A 86 6.51 4.17 -5.47
CA TYR A 86 5.37 3.41 -4.96
C TYR A 86 5.69 2.78 -3.61
N SER A 87 4.72 2.75 -2.70
CA SER A 87 4.95 2.22 -1.36
C SER A 87 5.04 0.70 -1.33
N SER A 88 5.77 0.19 -0.33
CA SER A 88 6.05 -1.23 -0.17
C SER A 88 4.80 -2.09 -0.04
N ASN A 89 3.76 -1.61 0.67
CA ASN A 89 2.49 -2.32 0.78
C ASN A 89 1.77 -2.48 -0.57
N PHE A 90 1.84 -1.47 -1.46
CA PHE A 90 1.23 -1.56 -2.77
C PHE A 90 1.99 -2.54 -3.68
N ILE A 91 3.33 -2.51 -3.62
CA ILE A 91 4.19 -3.46 -4.32
C ILE A 91 3.95 -4.90 -3.82
N LEU A 92 3.84 -5.09 -2.49
CA LEU A 92 3.50 -6.39 -1.88
C LEU A 92 2.14 -6.89 -2.34
N GLY A 93 1.13 -6.03 -2.39
CA GLY A 93 -0.19 -6.39 -2.93
C GLY A 93 -0.11 -6.91 -4.36
N ILE A 94 0.70 -6.28 -5.22
CA ILE A 94 0.90 -6.78 -6.59
C ILE A 94 1.65 -8.12 -6.58
N LEU A 95 2.74 -8.24 -5.82
CA LEU A 95 3.56 -9.46 -5.74
C LEU A 95 2.81 -10.65 -5.14
N SER A 96 1.74 -10.43 -4.37
CA SER A 96 1.02 -11.51 -3.71
C SER A 96 0.46 -12.54 -4.70
N LEU A 97 0.16 -12.15 -5.95
CA LEU A 97 -0.31 -13.07 -6.99
C LEU A 97 0.66 -14.24 -7.22
N ILE A 98 1.95 -13.94 -7.29
CA ILE A 98 3.01 -14.88 -7.67
C ILE A 98 3.80 -15.40 -6.46
N ASN A 99 3.54 -14.86 -5.27
CA ASN A 99 4.17 -15.29 -4.03
C ASN A 99 3.10 -15.52 -2.95
N LEU A 100 2.76 -16.79 -2.73
CA LEU A 100 1.77 -17.20 -1.73
C LEU A 100 2.16 -16.81 -0.30
N GLU A 101 3.45 -16.72 0.03
CA GLU A 101 3.88 -16.28 1.35
C GLU A 101 3.52 -14.80 1.59
N VAL A 102 3.70 -13.95 0.58
CA VAL A 102 3.25 -12.55 0.60
C VAL A 102 1.73 -12.47 0.76
N SER A 103 0.98 -13.26 -0.04
CA SER A 103 -0.48 -13.33 0.04
C SER A 103 -0.96 -13.72 1.43
N ASN A 104 -0.40 -14.80 1.99
CA ASN A 104 -0.76 -15.29 3.32
C ASN A 104 -0.40 -14.29 4.41
N LYS A 105 0.68 -13.52 4.25
CA LYS A 105 1.04 -12.46 5.21
C LYS A 105 0.06 -11.29 5.17
N ILE A 106 -0.39 -10.87 3.98
CA ILE A 106 -1.43 -9.84 3.84
C ILE A 106 -2.71 -10.34 4.51
N ARG A 107 -3.12 -11.57 4.23
CA ARG A 107 -4.35 -12.14 4.79
C ARG A 107 -4.32 -12.34 6.30
N GLU A 108 -3.18 -12.71 6.85
CA GLU A 108 -2.97 -12.75 8.30
C GLU A 108 -3.22 -11.37 8.93
N ILE A 109 -2.70 -10.30 8.32
CA ILE A 109 -2.93 -8.92 8.78
C ILE A 109 -4.41 -8.52 8.63
N SER A 110 -5.07 -8.98 7.57
CA SER A 110 -6.51 -8.74 7.31
C SER A 110 -7.46 -9.64 8.12
N GLY A 111 -6.97 -10.62 8.86
CA GLY A 111 -7.81 -11.62 9.54
C GLY A 111 -8.54 -12.58 8.59
N LYS A 112 -8.00 -12.82 7.39
CA LYS A 112 -8.55 -13.73 6.36
C LYS A 112 -7.81 -15.07 6.32
N GLU A 113 -8.48 -16.08 5.77
CA GLU A 113 -7.91 -17.42 5.60
C GLU A 113 -6.76 -17.46 4.58
N GLN A 114 -5.73 -18.26 4.88
CA GLN A 114 -4.60 -18.50 3.99
C GLN A 114 -5.06 -19.18 2.69
N ILE A 115 -4.31 -18.93 1.62
CA ILE A 115 -4.57 -19.47 0.29
C ILE A 115 -3.59 -20.61 0.00
N SER A 116 -4.11 -21.66 -0.64
CA SER A 116 -3.33 -22.59 -1.44
C SER A 116 -3.71 -22.44 -2.91
N PHE A 117 -2.73 -22.59 -3.79
CA PHE A 117 -2.95 -22.59 -5.23
C PHE A 117 -1.96 -23.52 -5.91
N ASP A 118 -2.48 -24.56 -6.53
CA ASP A 118 -1.72 -25.56 -7.28
C ASP A 118 -2.53 -25.96 -8.52
N PHE A 119 -2.70 -25.00 -9.43
CA PHE A 119 -3.38 -25.24 -10.69
C PHE A 119 -2.44 -24.94 -11.85
N ARG A 120 -2.37 -25.90 -12.77
CA ARG A 120 -1.62 -25.80 -14.01
C ARG A 120 -2.32 -26.62 -15.09
N LEU A 121 -2.38 -26.10 -16.31
CA LEU A 121 -2.86 -26.87 -17.45
C LEU A 121 -1.80 -27.88 -17.91
N GLU A 122 -2.23 -29.04 -18.40
CA GLU A 122 -1.31 -30.02 -18.99
C GLU A 122 -0.64 -29.47 -20.26
N GLU A 123 -1.43 -28.78 -21.09
CA GLU A 123 -0.98 -28.14 -22.32
C GLU A 123 -1.12 -26.62 -22.25
N VAL A 124 -0.36 -25.91 -23.09
CA VAL A 124 -0.43 -24.45 -23.14
C VAL A 124 -1.78 -24.01 -23.74
N GLY A 125 -2.58 -23.31 -22.94
CA GLY A 125 -3.82 -22.66 -23.37
C GLY A 125 -3.62 -21.20 -23.76
N GLU A 126 -4.57 -20.64 -24.52
CA GLU A 126 -4.71 -19.19 -24.69
C GLU A 126 -5.67 -18.65 -23.63
N PHE A 127 -5.34 -17.48 -23.08
CA PHE A 127 -6.19 -16.76 -22.14
C PHE A 127 -7.50 -16.31 -22.81
N ASP A 128 -8.63 -16.68 -22.21
CA ASP A 128 -9.98 -16.28 -22.64
C ASP A 128 -10.77 -15.76 -21.43
N ASP A 129 -11.19 -14.49 -21.47
CA ASP A 129 -11.98 -13.90 -20.38
C ASP A 129 -13.34 -14.56 -20.22
N ASN A 130 -13.94 -15.03 -21.31
CA ASN A 130 -15.29 -15.57 -21.32
C ASN A 130 -15.33 -17.01 -20.82
N ASN A 131 -14.20 -17.70 -20.85
CA ASN A 131 -14.07 -19.11 -20.49
C ASN A 131 -12.89 -19.38 -19.56
N MET A 132 -12.64 -18.46 -18.63
CA MET A 132 -11.56 -18.60 -17.66
C MET A 132 -11.85 -19.76 -16.69
N ARG A 133 -10.89 -20.66 -16.54
CA ARG A 133 -10.97 -21.77 -15.58
C ARG A 133 -11.19 -21.22 -14.17
N LYS A 134 -12.14 -21.82 -13.44
CA LYS A 134 -12.55 -21.39 -12.09
C LYS A 134 -11.36 -21.16 -11.13
N PRO A 135 -10.35 -22.06 -11.03
CA PRO A 135 -9.21 -21.84 -10.13
C PRO A 135 -8.42 -20.56 -10.42
N ILE A 136 -8.20 -20.23 -11.70
CA ILE A 136 -7.50 -19.01 -12.12
C ILE A 136 -8.32 -17.78 -11.78
N LYS A 137 -9.63 -17.81 -12.10
CA LYS A 137 -10.56 -16.73 -11.80
C LYS A 137 -10.62 -16.46 -10.29
N ASP A 138 -10.77 -17.50 -9.49
CA ASP A 138 -10.81 -17.40 -8.04
C ASP A 138 -9.49 -16.81 -7.51
N ARG A 139 -8.34 -17.29 -7.98
CA ARG A 139 -7.04 -16.77 -7.55
C ARG A 139 -6.86 -15.29 -7.89
N ILE A 140 -7.28 -14.84 -9.07
CA ILE A 140 -7.22 -13.43 -9.48
C ILE A 140 -8.15 -12.57 -8.61
N ASN A 141 -9.37 -13.03 -8.31
CA ASN A 141 -10.28 -12.31 -7.42
C ASN A 141 -9.68 -12.15 -6.02
N LEU A 142 -9.15 -13.25 -5.46
CA LEU A 142 -8.46 -13.22 -4.18
C LEU A 142 -7.22 -12.31 -4.21
N TRP A 143 -6.54 -12.21 -5.34
CA TRP A 143 -5.41 -11.29 -5.52
C TRP A 143 -5.86 -9.82 -5.51
N ILE A 144 -6.96 -9.49 -6.20
CA ILE A 144 -7.53 -8.13 -6.15
C ILE A 144 -7.88 -7.76 -4.71
N GLU A 145 -8.47 -8.70 -3.95
CA GLU A 145 -8.69 -8.50 -2.51
C GLU A 145 -7.39 -8.29 -1.74
N ASP A 146 -6.34 -9.08 -1.99
CA ASP A 146 -5.04 -8.90 -1.32
C ASP A 146 -4.45 -7.51 -1.63
N MET A 147 -4.57 -7.02 -2.86
CA MET A 147 -4.12 -5.67 -3.25
C MET A 147 -4.90 -4.57 -2.53
N ILE A 148 -6.23 -4.72 -2.45
CA ILE A 148 -7.08 -3.80 -1.70
C ILE A 148 -6.66 -3.82 -0.24
N ASP A 149 -6.68 -4.97 0.41
CA ASP A 149 -6.33 -5.13 1.82
C ASP A 149 -4.95 -4.57 2.16
N ALA A 150 -3.92 -4.85 1.34
CA ALA A 150 -2.57 -4.33 1.56
C ALA A 150 -2.54 -2.79 1.52
N THR A 151 -3.45 -2.15 0.80
CA THR A 151 -3.55 -0.70 0.71
C THR A 151 -4.59 -0.11 1.64
N THR A 152 -5.51 -0.88 2.22
CA THR A 152 -6.63 -0.35 3.02
C THR A 152 -6.64 -0.82 4.47
N ILE A 153 -5.87 -1.85 4.83
CA ILE A 153 -5.80 -2.41 6.19
C ILE A 153 -4.42 -2.16 6.79
N ASP A 154 -4.39 -1.64 8.02
CA ASP A 154 -3.16 -1.28 8.75
C ASP A 154 -2.18 -0.44 7.92
N PHE A 155 -2.71 0.41 7.03
CA PHE A 155 -1.94 1.15 6.02
C PHE A 155 -1.45 2.51 6.54
N SER A 156 -0.42 3.04 5.86
CA SER A 156 0.07 4.41 6.04
C SER A 156 -0.71 5.39 5.16
N SER A 157 -1.42 6.33 5.78
CA SER A 157 -2.24 7.35 5.11
C SER A 157 -1.41 8.23 4.17
N ILE A 158 -0.19 8.58 4.58
CA ILE A 158 0.78 9.36 3.81
C ILE A 158 1.22 8.60 2.56
N GLN A 159 1.57 7.31 2.70
CA GLN A 159 1.98 6.49 1.56
C GLN A 159 0.84 6.27 0.57
N ASN A 160 -0.38 6.03 1.05
CA ASN A 160 -1.56 5.92 0.18
C ASN A 160 -1.85 7.20 -0.57
N LYS A 161 -1.73 8.36 0.10
CA LYS A 161 -1.88 9.65 -0.57
C LYS A 161 -0.87 9.79 -1.71
N ARG A 162 0.40 9.45 -1.48
CA ARG A 162 1.45 9.42 -2.51
C ARG A 162 1.12 8.47 -3.64
N ASN A 163 0.68 7.24 -3.36
CA ASN A 163 0.30 6.28 -4.39
C ASN A 163 -0.81 6.81 -5.30
N ILE A 164 -1.85 7.42 -4.71
CA ILE A 164 -2.94 8.03 -5.48
C ILE A 164 -2.41 9.15 -6.38
N GLU A 165 -1.55 10.03 -5.85
CA GLU A 165 -0.95 11.13 -6.63
C GLU A 165 -0.08 10.61 -7.78
N LEU A 166 0.72 9.56 -7.56
CA LEU A 166 1.50 8.90 -8.61
C LEU A 166 0.58 8.28 -9.67
N LEU A 167 -0.50 7.61 -9.26
CA LEU A 167 -1.51 7.03 -10.16
C LEU A 167 -2.28 8.09 -10.96
N ASP A 168 -2.50 9.29 -10.41
CA ASP A 168 -3.15 10.40 -11.09
C ASP A 168 -2.19 11.10 -12.08
N LYS A 169 -0.89 11.16 -11.78
CA LYS A 169 0.12 11.80 -12.64
C LYS A 169 0.65 10.89 -13.76
N ASP A 170 1.15 9.71 -13.41
CA ASP A 170 1.71 8.75 -14.37
C ASP A 170 1.69 7.33 -13.80
N GLY A 171 0.55 6.64 -13.98
CA GLY A 171 0.37 5.26 -13.56
C GLY A 171 0.99 4.21 -14.49
N LYS A 172 1.73 4.59 -15.55
CA LYS A 172 2.19 3.61 -16.56
C LYS A 172 3.12 2.56 -15.98
N VAL A 173 4.05 2.96 -15.11
CA VAL A 173 5.06 2.06 -14.54
C VAL A 173 4.40 0.95 -13.72
N ILE A 174 3.44 1.31 -12.85
CA ILE A 174 2.73 0.32 -12.03
C ILE A 174 1.82 -0.57 -12.88
N ILE A 175 1.15 -0.02 -13.90
CA ILE A 175 0.33 -0.81 -14.83
C ILE A 175 1.18 -1.86 -15.57
N ILE A 176 2.37 -1.48 -16.05
CA ILE A 176 3.29 -2.39 -16.73
C ILE A 176 3.76 -3.48 -15.77
N PHE A 177 4.12 -3.11 -14.54
CA PHE A 177 4.51 -4.06 -13.52
C PHE A 177 3.38 -5.05 -13.19
N THR A 178 2.16 -4.58 -12.96
CA THR A 178 0.99 -5.44 -12.73
C THR A 178 0.70 -6.34 -13.94
N ALA A 179 0.87 -5.85 -15.17
CA ALA A 179 0.68 -6.63 -16.39
C ALA A 179 1.73 -7.73 -16.53
N GLN A 180 2.96 -7.46 -16.12
CA GLN A 180 4.00 -8.47 -16.09
C GLN A 180 3.72 -9.54 -15.05
N ILE A 181 3.25 -9.16 -13.86
CA ILE A 181 2.96 -10.09 -12.76
C ILE A 181 1.79 -11.03 -13.13
N ILE A 182 0.71 -10.52 -13.73
CA ILE A 182 -0.37 -11.39 -14.20
C ILE A 182 0.08 -12.28 -15.36
N SER A 183 0.92 -11.79 -16.27
CA SER A 183 1.47 -12.60 -17.36
C SER A 183 2.36 -13.72 -16.84
N PHE A 184 3.21 -13.41 -15.86
CA PHE A 184 4.06 -14.40 -15.18
C PHE A 184 3.21 -15.48 -14.51
N PHE A 185 2.20 -15.08 -13.73
CA PHE A 185 1.28 -16.00 -13.06
C PHE A 185 0.56 -16.93 -14.04
N LEU A 186 0.03 -16.39 -15.13
CA LEU A 186 -0.67 -17.19 -16.14
C LEU A 186 0.30 -18.15 -16.86
N ASN A 187 1.52 -17.72 -17.16
CA ASN A 187 2.54 -18.57 -17.76
C ASN A 187 2.90 -19.76 -16.86
N GLU A 188 3.04 -19.55 -15.54
CA GLU A 188 3.26 -20.65 -14.57
C GLU A 188 2.11 -21.67 -14.58
N ALA A 189 0.89 -21.22 -14.86
CA ALA A 189 -0.29 -22.07 -15.03
C ALA A 189 -0.43 -22.68 -16.44
N ASN A 190 0.57 -22.54 -17.32
CA ASN A 190 0.54 -22.90 -18.75
C ASN A 190 -0.57 -22.15 -19.54
N ILE A 191 -0.81 -20.87 -19.25
CA ILE A 191 -1.76 -20.02 -19.95
C ILE A 191 -1.03 -18.83 -20.56
N SER A 192 -1.07 -18.71 -21.88
CA SER A 192 -0.50 -17.57 -22.60
C SER A 192 -1.48 -16.40 -22.67
N ILE A 193 -0.99 -15.18 -22.51
CA ILE A 193 -1.80 -13.95 -22.61
C ILE A 193 -1.12 -12.93 -23.52
N LYS A 194 -1.90 -12.26 -24.37
CA LYS A 194 -1.41 -11.16 -25.21
C LYS A 194 -1.09 -9.94 -24.35
N LYS A 195 0.01 -9.26 -24.67
CA LYS A 195 0.50 -8.07 -23.94
C LYS A 195 -0.57 -7.00 -23.74
N ASP A 196 -1.28 -6.62 -24.80
CA ASP A 196 -2.31 -5.58 -24.73
C ASP A 196 -3.46 -5.98 -23.81
N LYS A 197 -3.76 -7.29 -23.77
CA LYS A 197 -4.79 -7.83 -22.90
C LYS A 197 -4.37 -7.80 -21.43
N ALA A 198 -3.14 -8.22 -21.12
CA ALA A 198 -2.57 -8.11 -19.78
C ALA A 198 -2.58 -6.66 -19.30
N ILE A 199 -2.17 -5.71 -20.15
CA ILE A 199 -2.22 -4.26 -19.84
C ILE A 199 -3.66 -3.80 -19.58
N SER A 200 -4.64 -4.23 -20.38
CA SER A 200 -6.05 -3.87 -20.19
C SER A 200 -6.59 -4.36 -18.85
N ILE A 201 -6.29 -5.60 -18.46
CA ILE A 201 -6.69 -6.17 -17.17
C ILE A 201 -6.04 -5.41 -16.03
N SER A 202 -4.73 -5.12 -16.15
CA SER A 202 -4.01 -4.37 -15.12
C SER A 202 -4.54 -2.95 -14.93
N LYS A 203 -4.96 -2.27 -16.00
CA LYS A 203 -5.64 -0.96 -15.89
C LYS A 203 -6.91 -1.05 -15.05
N PHE A 204 -7.73 -2.06 -15.30
CA PHE A 204 -8.96 -2.30 -14.54
C PHE A 204 -8.67 -2.61 -13.07
N ILE A 205 -7.75 -3.53 -12.78
CA ILE A 205 -7.39 -3.89 -11.40
C ILE A 205 -6.85 -2.68 -10.64
N ILE A 206 -5.95 -1.91 -11.26
CA ILE A 206 -5.39 -0.71 -10.65
C ILE A 206 -6.46 0.37 -10.43
N SER A 207 -7.48 0.48 -11.29
CA SER A 207 -8.60 1.39 -11.05
C SER A 207 -9.45 0.98 -9.85
N GLU A 208 -9.71 -0.32 -9.67
CA GLU A 208 -10.45 -0.83 -8.50
C GLU A 208 -9.70 -0.55 -7.20
N VAL A 209 -8.40 -0.87 -7.16
CA VAL A 209 -7.54 -0.61 -5.99
C VAL A 209 -7.43 0.88 -5.68
N LYS A 210 -7.30 1.72 -6.72
CA LYS A 210 -7.31 3.18 -6.57
C LYS A 210 -8.64 3.69 -6.02
N SER A 211 -9.76 3.13 -6.45
CA SER A 211 -11.10 3.46 -5.94
C SER A 211 -11.19 3.16 -4.45
N ALA A 212 -10.77 1.96 -4.04
CA ALA A 212 -10.72 1.56 -2.63
C ALA A 212 -9.81 2.45 -1.77
N MET A 213 -8.63 2.85 -2.27
CA MET A 213 -7.79 3.80 -1.55
C MET A 213 -8.43 5.19 -1.42
N LYS A 214 -9.25 5.62 -2.40
CA LYS A 214 -9.94 6.92 -2.38
C LYS A 214 -11.15 6.93 -1.43
N SER A 215 -11.87 5.81 -1.27
CA SER A 215 -13.03 5.76 -0.36
C SER A 215 -12.62 6.02 1.10
N LEU A 216 -11.45 5.54 1.53
CA LEU A 216 -10.92 5.78 2.87
C LEU A 216 -10.61 7.26 3.15
N LYS A 217 -10.20 8.03 2.12
CA LYS A 217 -9.95 9.46 2.26
C LYS A 217 -11.22 10.26 2.55
N ILE A 218 -12.39 9.74 2.17
CA ILE A 218 -13.68 10.39 2.42
C ILE A 218 -14.09 10.21 3.88
N GLU A 219 -13.71 9.09 4.51
CA GLU A 219 -14.05 8.78 5.91
C GLU A 219 -13.16 9.48 6.95
N GLU A 220 -11.98 9.97 6.54
CA GLU A 220 -11.05 10.70 7.44
C GLU A 220 -11.28 12.23 7.48
N ILE A 221 -12.33 12.77 6.84
CA ILE A 221 -12.73 14.20 6.83
C ILE A 221 -13.97 14.40 7.72
#